data_AF-A0A314YMK2-F1
#
_entry.id   AF-A0A314YMK2-F1
#
_cell.length_a   1.000
_cell.length_b   1.000
_cell.length_c   1.000
_cell.angle_alpha   90.00
_cell.angle_beta   90.00
_cell.angle_gamma   90.00
#
_symmetry.space_group_name_H-M   'P 1'
#
loop_
_entity.id
_entity.type
_entity.pdbx_description
1 polymer ?
#
loop_
_entity_poly.entity_id
_entity_poly.type
_entity_poly.pdbx_seq_one_letter_code
_entity_poly.pdbx_strand_id
1 'polypeptide(L)' 'METGNLKQDRESPSFMSGIGHTDKRVKLDKTISRKDSKYYGALSAMAAKIAYENKAFIKNTVENHWKMELIEFNNW' A
#
# COMPACT_ATOMS: atom_id res chain seq x y z
N MET A 1 -35.50 -4.75 -0.71
CA MET A 1 -34.16 -4.91 -1.32
C MET A 1 -33.24 -5.31 -0.19
N GLU A 2 -32.83 -6.58 -0.16
CA GLU A 2 -31.91 -7.05 0.87
C GLU A 2 -30.57 -6.34 0.69
N THR A 3 -30.25 -5.41 1.57
CA THR A 3 -28.87 -4.96 1.76
C THR A 3 -28.11 -6.11 2.40
N GLY A 4 -27.76 -7.11 1.59
CA GLY A 4 -26.88 -8.19 1.97
C GLY A 4 -25.60 -7.57 2.52
N ASN A 5 -25.16 -8.04 3.68
CA ASN A 5 -23.93 -7.61 4.33
C ASN A 5 -22.77 -7.65 3.31
N LEU A 6 -22.42 -6.49 2.74
CA LEU A 6 -21.21 -6.28 1.94
C LEU A 6 -20.01 -6.33 2.90
N LYS A 7 -19.73 -7.50 3.48
CA LYS A 7 -18.46 -7.73 4.15
C LYS A 7 -17.40 -7.66 3.06
N GLN A 8 -16.71 -6.52 2.99
CA GLN A 8 -15.49 -6.44 2.21
C GLN A 8 -14.54 -7.52 2.72
N ASP A 9 -14.06 -8.35 1.80
CA ASP A 9 -13.03 -9.33 2.10
C ASP A 9 -11.78 -8.59 2.58
N ARG A 10 -11.46 -8.74 3.87
CA ARG A 10 -10.36 -8.04 4.53
C ARG A 10 -9.00 -8.50 4.04
N GLU A 11 -8.93 -9.67 3.41
CA GLU A 11 -7.72 -10.23 2.82
C GLU A 11 -7.57 -9.87 1.33
N SER A 12 -8.52 -9.13 0.75
CA SER A 12 -8.42 -8.71 -0.64
C SER A 12 -7.26 -7.72 -0.86
N PRO A 13 -6.50 -7.85 -1.97
CA PRO A 13 -5.53 -6.83 -2.39
C PRO A 13 -6.13 -5.45 -2.66
N SER A 14 -7.45 -5.36 -2.83
CA SER A 14 -8.19 -4.10 -3.03
C SER A 14 -8.86 -3.58 -1.77
N PHE A 15 -8.79 -4.31 -0.65
CA PHE A 15 -9.29 -3.83 0.62
C PHE A 15 -8.45 -2.64 1.10
N MET A 16 -9.13 -1.62 1.62
CA MET A 16 -8.50 -0.45 2.22
C MET A 16 -9.21 -0.12 3.53
N SER A 17 -8.42 0.09 4.58
CA SER A 17 -8.90 0.56 5.87
C SER A 17 -9.50 1.96 5.79
N GLY A 18 -10.09 2.44 6.89
CA GLY A 18 -10.55 3.83 6.99
C GLY A 18 -9.41 4.85 6.79
N ILE A 19 -8.19 4.52 7.25
CA ILE A 19 -6.99 5.35 7.05
C ILE A 19 -6.61 5.36 5.57
N GLY A 20 -6.61 4.20 4.92
CA GLY A 20 -6.39 4.08 3.47
C GLY A 20 -7.36 4.94 2.66
N HIS A 21 -8.61 5.08 3.08
CA HIS A 21 -9.58 5.91 2.37
C HIS A 21 -9.29 7.42 2.44
N THR A 22 -8.53 7.89 3.44
CA THR A 22 -8.13 9.30 3.58
C THR A 22 -7.14 9.72 2.51
N ASP A 23 -6.25 8.81 2.10
CA ASP A 23 -5.32 9.02 1.00
C ASP A 23 -5.31 7.77 0.12
N LYS A 24 -5.85 7.83 -1.09
CA LYS A 24 -5.94 6.66 -1.98
C LYS A 24 -4.73 6.46 -2.89
N ARG A 25 -3.69 7.30 -2.76
CA ARG A 25 -2.50 7.19 -3.62
C ARG A 25 -1.71 5.93 -3.27
N VAL A 26 -1.36 5.17 -4.29
CA VAL A 26 -0.47 3.99 -4.22
C VAL A 26 0.68 4.04 -5.21
N LYS A 27 0.64 4.93 -6.21
CA LYS A 27 1.72 5.09 -7.19
C LYS A 27 2.70 6.15 -6.71
N LEU A 28 3.99 5.85 -6.80
CA LEU A 28 5.03 6.85 -6.58
C LEU A 28 5.02 7.90 -7.70
N ASP A 29 5.39 9.12 -7.36
CA ASP A 29 5.52 10.20 -8.34
C ASP A 29 6.67 9.88 -9.30
N LYS A 30 6.34 9.75 -10.59
CA LYS A 30 7.30 9.42 -11.64
C LYS A 30 8.30 10.54 -11.92
N THR A 31 8.00 11.77 -11.50
CA THR A 31 8.90 12.93 -11.66
C THR A 31 10.02 12.93 -10.62
N ILE A 32 9.81 12.26 -9.48
CA ILE A 32 10.80 12.14 -8.41
C ILE A 32 11.64 10.89 -8.67
N SER A 33 12.83 11.09 -9.24
CA SER A 33 13.76 9.98 -9.48
C SER A 33 14.44 9.53 -8.18
N ARG A 34 15.00 8.31 -8.17
CA ARG A 34 15.77 7.80 -7.02
C ARG A 34 16.98 8.65 -6.62
N LYS A 35 17.48 9.50 -7.53
CA LYS A 35 18.58 10.45 -7.27
C LYS A 35 18.11 11.75 -6.64
N ASP A 36 16.80 12.01 -6.64
CA ASP A 36 16.22 13.18 -6.00
C ASP A 36 16.24 13.00 -4.48
N SER A 37 16.69 14.02 -3.76
CA SER A 37 16.65 14.11 -2.30
C SER A 37 15.28 13.79 -1.68
N LYS A 38 14.18 14.07 -2.40
CA LYS A 38 12.81 13.87 -1.93
C LYS A 38 12.33 12.43 -2.04
N TYR A 39 13.00 11.59 -2.85
CA TYR A 39 12.54 10.24 -3.18
C TYR A 39 12.30 9.39 -1.94
N TYR A 40 13.31 9.31 -1.07
CA TYR A 40 13.21 8.48 0.13
C TYR A 40 12.16 9.00 1.11
N GLY A 41 12.04 10.32 1.27
CA GLY A 41 10.99 10.91 2.12
C GLY A 41 9.58 10.58 1.61
N ALA A 42 9.34 10.72 0.30
CA ALA A 42 8.06 10.38 -0.31
C ALA A 42 7.73 8.88 -0.20
N LEU A 43 8.72 8.02 -0.46
CA LEU A 43 8.59 6.57 -0.32
C LEU A 43 8.29 6.15 1.12
N SER A 44 9.03 6.70 2.09
CA SER A 44 8.84 6.41 3.52
C SER A 44 7.46 6.82 4.02
N ALA A 45 6.95 7.99 3.62
CA ALA A 45 5.61 8.43 3.99
C ALA A 45 4.53 7.49 3.44
N MET A 46 4.69 7.05 2.18
CA MET A 46 3.78 6.08 1.55
C MET A 46 3.85 4.71 2.24
N ALA A 47 5.06 4.24 2.59
CA ALA A 47 5.27 2.98 3.30
C ALA A 47 4.64 3.00 4.71
N ALA A 48 4.86 4.07 5.48
CA ALA A 48 4.30 4.22 6.83
C ALA A 48 2.76 4.19 6.84
N LYS A 49 2.14 4.77 5.81
CA LYS A 49 0.69 4.72 5.62
C LYS A 49 0.19 3.31 5.32
N ILE A 50 0.77 2.63 4.32
CA ILE A 50 0.27 1.30 3.91
C ILE A 50 0.58 0.21 4.93
N ALA A 51 1.47 0.45 5.90
CA ALA A 51 1.79 -0.49 6.97
C ALA A 51 0.58 -0.90 7.84
N TYR A 52 -0.52 -0.12 7.81
CA TYR A 52 -1.77 -0.44 8.49
C TYR A 52 -2.77 -1.24 7.64
N GLU A 53 -2.44 -1.51 6.39
CA GLU A 53 -3.30 -2.27 5.47
C GLU A 53 -3.00 -3.77 5.56
N ASN A 54 -3.89 -4.60 4.99
CA ASN A 54 -3.69 -6.04 5.01
C ASN A 54 -2.48 -6.48 4.16
N LYS A 55 -1.99 -7.69 4.42
CA LYS A 55 -0.80 -8.25 3.76
C LYS A 55 -0.92 -8.29 2.24
N ALA A 56 -2.08 -8.65 1.70
CA ALA A 56 -2.31 -8.74 0.26
C ALA A 56 -2.25 -7.36 -0.41
N PHE A 57 -2.80 -6.32 0.23
CA PHE A 57 -2.72 -4.94 -0.22
C PHE A 57 -1.28 -4.43 -0.23
N ILE A 58 -0.54 -4.66 0.87
CA ILE A 58 0.87 -4.27 1.00
C ILE A 58 1.71 -4.94 -0.10
N LYS A 59 1.59 -6.26 -0.25
CA LYS A 59 2.31 -7.04 -1.27
C LYS A 59 2.03 -6.54 -2.67
N ASN A 60 0.75 -6.35 -3.02
CA ASN A 60 0.37 -5.81 -4.32
C ASN A 60 0.94 -4.40 -4.56
N THR A 61 0.93 -3.53 -3.54
CA THR A 61 1.46 -2.17 -3.63
C THR A 61 2.98 -2.18 -3.89
N VAL A 62 3.73 -2.90 -3.07
CA VAL A 62 5.20 -2.93 -3.17
C VAL A 62 5.66 -3.59 -4.47
N GLU A 63 5.13 -4.77 -4.79
CA GLU A 63 5.60 -5.56 -5.94
C GLU A 63 5.05 -5.03 -7.27
N ASN A 64 3.74 -4.77 -7.35
CA ASN A 64 3.11 -4.44 -8.63
C ASN A 64 3.12 -2.95 -8.93
N HIS A 65 2.93 -2.09 -7.93
CA HIS A 65 2.87 -0.64 -8.12
C HIS A 65 4.24 0.03 -7.99
N TRP A 66 5.07 -0.36 -7.03
CA TRP A 66 6.41 0.25 -6.83
C TRP A 66 7.52 -0.49 -7.57
N LYS A 67 7.26 -1.73 -8.03
CA LYS A 67 8.26 -2.59 -8.67
C LYS A 67 9.44 -2.87 -7.74
N MET A 68 9.14 -3.11 -6.46
CA MET A 68 10.10 -3.40 -5.39
C MET A 68 9.82 -4.77 -4.79
N GLU A 69 10.80 -5.33 -4.08
CA GLU A 69 10.65 -6.58 -3.35
C GLU A 69 10.09 -6.29 -1.94
N LEU A 70 9.01 -6.98 -1.54
CA LEU A 70 8.52 -6.94 -0.17
C LEU A 70 9.35 -7.90 0.68
N ILE A 71 10.15 -7.36 1.58
CA ILE A 71 10.94 -8.16 2.53
C ILE A 71 10.06 -8.48 3.73
N GLU A 72 9.59 -9.73 3.81
CA GLU A 72 8.84 -10.22 4.97
C GLU A 72 9.81 -10.64 6.08
N PHE A 73 9.50 -10.24 7.32
CA PHE A 73 10.29 -10.62 8.49
C PHE A 73 9.92 -12.04 8.95
N ASN A 74 10.33 -13.04 8.17
CA ASN A 74 9.95 -14.43 8.39
C ASN A 74 11.12 -15.38 8.70
N ASN A 75 12.32 -14.88 9.05
CA ASN A 75 13.42 -15.74 9.49
C ASN A 75 14.34 -15.05 10.52
N TRP A 76 14.14 -15.38 11.79
CA TRP A 76 15.13 -15.50 12.87
C TRP A 76 14.72 -16.67 13.75
#